data_AF-A0A7W1V570-F1
#
_entry.id   AF-A0A7W1V570-F1
#
_cell.length_a   1.000
_cell.length_b   1.000
_cell.length_c   1.000
_cell.angle_alpha   90.00
_cell.angle_beta   90.00
_cell.angle_gamma   90.00
#
_symmetry.space_group_name_H-M   'P 1'
#
loop_
_entity.id
_entity.type
_entity.pdbx_description
1 polymer ?
#
loop_
_entity_poly.entity_id
_entity_poly.type
_entity_poly.pdbx_seq_one_letter_code
_entity_poly.pdbx_strand_id
1 'polypeptide(L)'
;MGVGVIGLQEMGSRDRRDAVREQLVDCGSCQFDAFMPDGAGPAAIPILYKSSRFRLVSTGTQQVSDATYVGPSGAGPSTIAPKFLSYVHLLHRVTGQDMYVINSHAVASVQASDGGPNYEHPERLGLYRQHMDGLKAMIAEFEATGAAVFTTGDFNVNYRRDSVLRDKLFPYDNMSQVDVFASYTFLGMPEYGTHLSESGTNDTRLIDYVSSLSHPAVVPKAQKILMGYSSDHRPVRVRYAITGTTVTPSAAGDL
;
A
#
# COMPACT_ATOMS: atom_id res chain seq x y z
N MET A 1 -5.78 9.91 19.63
CA MET A 1 -5.72 10.06 18.16
C MET A 1 -5.67 8.66 17.54
N GLY A 2 -6.61 8.30 16.65
CA GLY A 2 -6.66 6.98 16.00
C GLY A 2 -6.19 6.98 14.54
N VAL A 3 -6.00 5.78 13.98
CA VAL A 3 -5.66 5.54 12.56
C VAL A 3 -6.74 6.13 11.65
N GLY A 4 -6.34 6.77 10.54
CA GLY A 4 -7.26 7.44 9.62
C GLY A 4 -7.67 6.59 8.42
N VAL A 5 -6.72 5.83 7.86
CA VAL A 5 -6.90 4.94 6.71
C VAL A 5 -6.12 3.65 6.97
N ILE A 6 -6.66 2.51 6.54
CA ILE A 6 -6.07 1.17 6.70
C ILE A 6 -6.15 0.46 5.35
N GLY A 7 -5.01 0.06 4.79
CA GLY A 7 -4.96 -0.91 3.68
C GLY A 7 -4.80 -2.32 4.23
N LEU A 8 -5.59 -3.27 3.73
CA LEU A 8 -5.55 -4.68 4.13
C LEU A 8 -5.15 -5.55 2.93
N GLN A 9 -4.28 -6.54 3.15
CA GLN A 9 -3.87 -7.52 2.14
C GLN A 9 -4.39 -8.92 2.53
N GLU A 10 -4.30 -9.87 1.60
CA GLU A 10 -4.74 -11.27 1.80
C GLU A 10 -6.20 -11.46 2.24
N MET A 11 -7.07 -10.53 1.86
CA MET A 11 -8.49 -10.58 2.18
C MET A 11 -9.29 -11.37 1.14
N GLY A 12 -8.69 -12.38 0.51
CA GLY A 12 -9.32 -13.19 -0.53
C GLY A 12 -10.51 -14.02 -0.04
N SER A 13 -10.54 -14.38 1.26
CA SER A 13 -11.67 -15.04 1.90
C SER A 13 -12.83 -14.07 2.13
N ARG A 14 -14.04 -14.49 1.73
CA ARG A 14 -15.28 -13.73 2.00
C ARG A 14 -15.53 -13.59 3.50
N ASP A 15 -15.42 -14.68 4.26
CA ASP A 15 -15.65 -14.67 5.71
C ASP A 15 -14.70 -13.71 6.43
N ARG A 16 -13.43 -13.61 5.99
CA ARG A 16 -12.49 -12.60 6.54
C ARG A 16 -12.98 -11.18 6.27
N ARG A 17 -13.49 -10.90 5.08
CA ARG A 17 -14.03 -9.57 4.73
C ARG A 17 -15.30 -9.27 5.52
N ASP A 18 -16.21 -10.22 5.61
CA ASP A 18 -17.45 -10.08 6.36
C ASP A 18 -17.18 -9.84 7.85
N ALA A 19 -16.20 -10.53 8.44
CA ALA A 19 -15.76 -10.27 9.83
C ALA A 19 -15.19 -8.86 10.02
N VAL A 20 -14.39 -8.36 9.06
CA VAL A 20 -13.91 -6.97 9.10
C VAL A 20 -15.06 -5.99 9.01
N ARG A 21 -16.04 -6.24 8.12
CA ARG A 21 -17.22 -5.40 7.98
C ARG A 21 -18.01 -5.36 9.29
N GLU A 22 -18.38 -6.50 9.83
CA GLU A 22 -19.16 -6.60 11.08
C GLU A 22 -18.49 -5.87 12.24
N GLN A 23 -17.17 -5.99 12.39
CA GLN A 23 -16.46 -5.44 13.54
C GLN A 23 -16.05 -3.97 13.39
N LEU A 24 -15.85 -3.48 12.16
CA LEU A 24 -15.23 -2.17 11.92
C LEU A 24 -16.03 -1.22 11.04
N VAL A 25 -17.03 -1.72 10.29
CA VAL A 25 -17.78 -0.94 9.30
C VAL A 25 -19.28 -0.92 9.61
N ASP A 26 -19.92 -2.09 9.67
CA ASP A 26 -21.38 -2.27 9.69
C ASP A 26 -21.94 -2.38 11.12
N CYS A 27 -21.31 -1.70 12.10
CA CYS A 27 -21.77 -1.68 13.50
C CYS A 27 -22.16 -0.26 13.97
N GLY A 28 -23.10 -0.16 14.91
CA GLY A 28 -23.64 1.13 15.35
C GLY A 28 -22.61 2.09 15.98
N SER A 29 -21.48 1.59 16.45
CA SER A 29 -20.36 2.36 17.01
C SER A 29 -19.13 2.41 16.10
N CYS A 30 -19.21 1.83 14.91
CA CYS A 30 -18.09 1.72 13.98
C CYS A 30 -17.69 3.10 13.44
N GLN A 31 -16.39 3.31 13.25
CA GLN A 31 -15.82 4.60 12.87
C GLN A 31 -15.29 4.64 11.43
N PHE A 32 -15.29 3.50 10.75
CA PHE A 32 -14.75 3.36 9.41
C PHE A 32 -15.87 3.11 8.41
N ASP A 33 -15.75 3.76 7.26
CA ASP A 33 -16.33 3.26 6.02
C ASP A 33 -15.25 2.44 5.30
N ALA A 34 -15.63 1.71 4.25
CA ALA A 34 -14.68 0.87 3.52
C ALA A 34 -14.97 0.81 2.02
N PHE A 35 -13.89 0.75 1.23
CA PHE A 35 -13.91 0.16 -0.10
C PHE A 35 -13.53 -1.32 0.02
N MET A 36 -14.49 -2.18 -0.28
CA MET A 36 -14.38 -3.64 -0.23
C MET A 36 -14.66 -4.17 -1.63
N PRO A 37 -13.65 -4.33 -2.51
CA PRO A 37 -13.90 -4.81 -3.87
C PRO A 37 -14.51 -6.21 -3.85
N ASP A 38 -15.74 -6.32 -4.37
CA ASP A 38 -16.46 -7.58 -4.56
C ASP A 38 -15.96 -8.30 -5.83
N GLY A 39 -16.05 -9.64 -5.85
CA GLY A 39 -15.80 -10.45 -7.06
C GLY A 39 -14.33 -10.77 -7.38
N ALA A 40 -13.36 -10.26 -6.62
CA ALA A 40 -11.96 -10.30 -7.03
C ALA A 40 -11.16 -11.54 -6.55
N GLY A 41 -11.77 -12.51 -5.87
CA GLY A 41 -11.03 -13.64 -5.29
C GLY A 41 -9.76 -13.17 -4.54
N PRO A 42 -8.55 -13.71 -4.80
CA PRO A 42 -7.29 -13.28 -4.18
C PRO A 42 -6.88 -11.81 -4.43
N ALA A 43 -7.63 -11.05 -5.21
CA ALA A 43 -7.41 -9.62 -5.46
C ALA A 43 -8.18 -8.67 -4.52
N ALA A 44 -8.92 -9.20 -3.55
CA ALA A 44 -9.51 -8.35 -2.53
C ALA A 44 -8.43 -7.78 -1.60
N ILE A 45 -8.06 -6.52 -1.82
CA ILE A 45 -7.15 -5.74 -0.96
C ILE A 45 -7.85 -4.46 -0.44
N PRO A 46 -8.79 -4.59 0.52
CA PRO A 46 -9.66 -3.51 0.96
C PRO A 46 -8.92 -2.29 1.52
N ILE A 47 -9.63 -1.16 1.49
CA ILE A 47 -9.20 0.06 2.15
C ILE A 47 -10.32 0.58 3.06
N LEU A 48 -10.03 0.70 4.36
CA LEU A 48 -10.93 1.29 5.35
C LEU A 48 -10.49 2.73 5.61
N TYR A 49 -11.44 3.65 5.81
CA TYR A 49 -11.15 5.05 6.09
C TYR A 49 -12.15 5.64 7.08
N LYS A 50 -11.69 6.56 7.94
CA LYS A 50 -12.56 7.20 8.93
C LYS A 50 -13.42 8.28 8.29
N SER A 51 -14.72 8.02 8.18
CA SER A 51 -15.72 8.92 7.58
C SER A 51 -15.84 10.27 8.28
N SER A 52 -15.57 10.31 9.59
CA SER A 52 -15.48 11.55 10.38
C SER A 52 -14.31 12.47 10.00
N ARG A 53 -13.28 11.94 9.32
CA ARG A 53 -12.09 12.68 8.88
C ARG A 53 -12.03 12.89 7.38
N PHE A 54 -12.59 11.96 6.63
CA PHE A 54 -12.50 11.94 5.18
C PHE A 54 -13.89 11.88 4.57
N ARG A 55 -14.07 12.58 3.46
CA ARG A 55 -15.18 12.35 2.55
C ARG A 55 -14.67 11.53 1.38
N LEU A 56 -15.34 10.42 1.08
CA LEU A 56 -15.05 9.65 -0.12
C LEU A 56 -15.46 10.44 -1.36
N VAL A 57 -14.58 10.50 -2.35
CA VAL A 57 -14.83 11.11 -3.66
C VAL A 57 -15.01 10.02 -4.72
N SER A 58 -14.10 9.07 -4.79
CA SER A 58 -14.17 7.93 -5.71
C SER A 58 -13.38 6.72 -5.18
N THR A 59 -13.59 5.57 -5.79
CA THR A 59 -12.91 4.30 -5.48
C THR A 59 -12.71 3.50 -6.75
N GLY A 60 -11.73 2.60 -6.77
CA GLY A 60 -11.63 1.65 -7.86
C GLY A 60 -10.56 0.60 -7.65
N THR A 61 -10.48 -0.28 -8.64
CA THR A 61 -9.43 -1.30 -8.77
C THR A 61 -8.82 -1.24 -10.15
N GLN A 62 -7.53 -1.53 -10.25
CA GLN A 62 -6.84 -1.74 -11.53
C GLN A 62 -6.14 -3.09 -11.50
N GLN A 63 -6.46 -3.95 -12.46
CA GLN A 63 -5.69 -5.16 -12.70
C GLN A 63 -4.33 -4.78 -13.28
N VAL A 64 -3.26 -5.33 -12.72
CA VAL A 64 -1.88 -5.03 -13.12
C VAL A 64 -1.13 -6.27 -13.63
N SER A 65 -1.72 -7.46 -13.49
CA SER A 65 -1.25 -8.67 -14.17
C SER A 65 -2.35 -9.71 -14.27
N ASP A 66 -2.24 -10.59 -15.27
CA ASP A 66 -3.13 -11.73 -15.47
C ASP A 66 -2.71 -12.94 -14.64
N ALA A 67 -3.62 -13.92 -14.52
CA ALA A 67 -3.29 -15.20 -13.92
C ALA A 67 -2.16 -15.87 -14.70
N THR A 68 -1.08 -16.25 -14.00
CA THR A 68 0.15 -16.70 -14.64
C THR A 68 0.74 -17.88 -13.89
N TYR A 69 1.08 -18.95 -14.63
CA TYR A 69 1.84 -20.07 -14.08
C TYR A 69 3.29 -19.63 -13.85
N VAL A 70 3.76 -19.74 -12.61
CA VAL A 70 5.07 -19.26 -12.18
C VAL A 70 6.02 -20.40 -11.78
N GLY A 71 5.64 -21.64 -12.08
CA GLY A 71 6.37 -22.83 -11.68
C GLY A 71 5.97 -23.39 -10.31
N PRO A 72 6.43 -24.60 -9.96
CA PRO A 72 6.01 -25.30 -8.73
C PRO A 72 6.72 -24.81 -7.46
N SER A 73 7.66 -23.87 -7.56
CA SER A 73 8.50 -23.39 -6.44
C SER A 73 8.24 -21.93 -6.07
N GLY A 74 8.73 -21.55 -4.89
CA GLY A 74 8.49 -20.24 -4.27
C GLY A 74 7.25 -20.23 -3.37
N ALA A 75 7.09 -19.16 -2.60
CA ALA A 75 5.94 -18.94 -1.73
C ALA A 75 4.64 -18.73 -2.54
N GLY A 76 3.54 -19.31 -2.03
CA GLY A 76 2.23 -19.24 -2.68
C GLY A 76 2.02 -20.30 -3.77
N PRO A 77 0.91 -20.23 -4.52
CA PRO A 77 0.54 -21.23 -5.51
C PRO A 77 1.45 -21.21 -6.74
N SER A 78 1.47 -22.33 -7.48
CA SER A 78 2.21 -22.46 -8.74
C SER A 78 1.61 -21.65 -9.89
N THR A 79 0.35 -21.22 -9.74
CA THR A 79 -0.30 -20.22 -10.60
C THR A 79 -0.69 -19.05 -9.72
N ILE A 80 -0.06 -17.90 -9.94
CA ILE A 80 -0.43 -16.66 -9.27
C ILE A 80 -1.70 -16.16 -9.95
N ALA A 81 -2.74 -15.93 -9.15
CA ALA A 81 -3.97 -15.30 -9.62
C ALA A 81 -3.71 -13.84 -10.06
N PRO A 82 -4.63 -13.22 -10.83
CA PRO A 82 -4.41 -11.86 -11.31
C PRO A 82 -4.17 -10.90 -10.14
N LYS A 83 -3.19 -10.00 -10.28
CA LYS A 83 -2.87 -9.00 -9.25
C LYS A 83 -3.55 -7.68 -9.56
N PHE A 84 -3.97 -7.00 -8.51
CA PHE A 84 -4.68 -5.73 -8.60
C PHE A 84 -4.07 -4.71 -7.64
N LEU A 85 -4.34 -3.45 -7.95
CA LEU A 85 -4.24 -2.31 -7.05
C LEU A 85 -5.66 -1.88 -6.69
N SER A 86 -5.90 -1.49 -5.45
CA SER A 86 -7.14 -0.82 -5.03
C SER A 86 -6.83 0.61 -4.65
N TYR A 87 -7.75 1.53 -4.89
CA TYR A 87 -7.61 2.91 -4.43
C TYR A 87 -8.88 3.48 -3.83
N VAL A 88 -8.69 4.45 -2.96
CA VAL A 88 -9.72 5.39 -2.52
C VAL A 88 -9.23 6.82 -2.76
N HIS A 89 -10.11 7.66 -3.25
CA HIS A 89 -9.92 9.10 -3.40
C HIS A 89 -10.69 9.80 -2.29
N LEU A 90 -9.98 10.55 -1.46
CA LEU A 90 -10.47 11.08 -0.20
C LEU A 90 -10.21 12.59 -0.13
N LEU A 91 -11.23 13.34 0.26
CA LEU A 91 -11.08 14.72 0.69
C LEU A 91 -10.94 14.79 2.21
N HIS A 92 -9.82 15.28 2.72
CA HIS A 92 -9.64 15.49 4.16
C HIS A 92 -10.52 16.66 4.64
N ARG A 93 -11.48 16.38 5.52
CA ARG A 93 -12.56 17.33 5.86
C ARG A 93 -12.08 18.61 6.53
N VAL A 94 -11.01 18.54 7.32
CA VAL A 94 -10.51 19.71 8.08
C VAL A 94 -9.64 20.60 7.22
N THR A 95 -8.79 20.02 6.38
CA THR A 95 -7.79 20.80 5.61
C THR A 95 -8.21 21.05 4.18
N GLY A 96 -9.25 20.37 3.69
CA GLY A 96 -9.61 20.40 2.28
C GLY A 96 -8.60 19.71 1.36
N GLN A 97 -7.58 19.02 1.91
CA GLN A 97 -6.56 18.37 1.11
C GLN A 97 -7.17 17.21 0.33
N ASP A 98 -6.90 17.21 -0.98
CA ASP A 98 -7.25 16.12 -1.87
C ASP A 98 -6.18 15.03 -1.87
N MET A 99 -6.59 13.76 -1.78
CA MET A 99 -5.70 12.65 -1.49
C MET A 99 -6.15 11.34 -2.14
N TYR A 100 -5.21 10.61 -2.74
CA TYR A 100 -5.40 9.21 -3.12
C TYR A 100 -4.63 8.29 -2.18
N VAL A 101 -5.25 7.18 -1.79
CA VAL A 101 -4.57 6.09 -1.09
C VAL A 101 -4.68 4.83 -1.94
N ILE A 102 -3.54 4.32 -2.38
CA ILE A 102 -3.42 3.08 -3.15
C ILE A 102 -2.99 1.96 -2.20
N ASN A 103 -3.66 0.83 -2.28
CA ASN A 103 -3.30 -0.40 -1.58
C ASN A 103 -2.79 -1.45 -2.57
N SER A 104 -1.72 -2.14 -2.20
CA SER A 104 -0.95 -3.04 -3.05
C SER A 104 -0.63 -4.36 -2.34
N HIS A 105 -0.56 -5.44 -3.10
CA HIS A 105 -0.02 -6.72 -2.61
C HIS A 105 0.74 -7.42 -3.75
N ALA A 106 2.06 -7.24 -3.78
CA ALA A 106 2.92 -7.66 -4.88
C ALA A 106 3.18 -9.18 -4.87
N VAL A 107 3.92 -9.66 -5.87
CA VAL A 107 4.25 -11.09 -6.02
C VAL A 107 5.37 -11.49 -5.06
N ALA A 108 5.19 -12.59 -4.33
CA ALA A 108 6.18 -13.13 -3.40
C ALA A 108 7.33 -13.88 -4.10
N SER A 109 8.42 -14.13 -3.36
CA SER A 109 9.63 -14.86 -3.80
C SER A 109 10.41 -14.20 -4.94
N VAL A 110 10.25 -12.90 -5.11
CA VAL A 110 10.95 -12.12 -6.14
C VAL A 110 12.35 -11.67 -5.73
N GLN A 111 12.66 -11.70 -4.43
CA GLN A 111 13.94 -11.28 -3.88
C GLN A 111 14.77 -12.50 -3.45
N ALA A 112 16.02 -12.58 -3.90
CA ALA A 112 16.98 -13.60 -3.51
C ALA A 112 17.58 -13.30 -2.12
N SER A 113 18.32 -14.27 -1.58
CA SER A 113 18.92 -14.18 -0.25
C SER A 113 19.99 -13.09 -0.13
N ASP A 114 20.64 -12.72 -1.23
CA ASP A 114 21.57 -11.58 -1.33
C ASP A 114 20.86 -10.21 -1.31
N GLY A 115 19.53 -10.19 -1.48
CA GLY A 115 18.70 -9.00 -1.54
C GLY A 115 18.36 -8.50 -2.94
N GLY A 116 18.96 -9.07 -3.99
CA GLY A 116 18.69 -8.72 -5.38
C GLY A 116 17.51 -9.49 -5.97
N PRO A 117 17.21 -9.32 -7.27
CA PRO A 117 16.21 -10.11 -7.97
C PRO A 117 16.50 -11.61 -7.93
N ASN A 118 15.48 -12.42 -7.65
CA ASN A 118 15.59 -13.87 -7.69
C ASN A 118 15.43 -14.40 -9.12
N TYR A 119 16.56 -14.53 -9.82
CA TYR A 119 16.59 -15.02 -11.21
C TYR A 119 16.23 -16.51 -11.37
N GLU A 120 16.10 -17.28 -10.27
CA GLU A 120 15.54 -18.65 -10.31
C GLU A 120 14.01 -18.65 -10.53
N HIS A 121 13.36 -17.49 -10.39
CA HIS A 121 11.93 -17.31 -10.58
C HIS A 121 11.60 -16.22 -11.62
N PRO A 122 12.00 -16.38 -12.90
CA PRO A 122 11.87 -15.34 -13.91
C PRO A 122 10.42 -14.91 -14.16
N GLU A 123 9.46 -15.84 -14.09
CA GLU A 123 8.03 -15.51 -14.26
C GLU A 123 7.50 -14.63 -13.12
N ARG A 124 7.94 -14.88 -11.88
CA ARG A 124 7.58 -14.04 -10.73
C ARG A 124 8.17 -12.63 -10.87
N LEU A 125 9.41 -12.53 -11.35
CA LEU A 125 10.04 -11.23 -11.67
C LEU A 125 9.28 -10.50 -12.79
N GLY A 126 8.81 -11.22 -13.81
CA GLY A 126 8.00 -10.68 -14.89
C GLY A 126 6.70 -10.06 -14.38
N LEU A 127 5.95 -10.80 -13.56
CA LEU A 127 4.72 -10.28 -12.93
C LEU A 127 4.99 -9.12 -11.98
N TYR A 128 6.07 -9.17 -11.21
CA TYR A 128 6.44 -8.09 -10.31
C TYR A 128 6.73 -6.80 -11.09
N ARG A 129 7.40 -6.90 -12.24
CA ARG A 129 7.63 -5.76 -13.13
C ARG A 129 6.31 -5.14 -13.60
N GLN A 130 5.38 -5.96 -14.12
CA GLN A 130 4.05 -5.50 -14.54
C GLN A 130 3.32 -4.81 -13.38
N HIS A 131 3.38 -5.38 -12.17
CA HIS A 131 2.78 -4.81 -10.97
C HIS A 131 3.35 -3.43 -10.63
N MET A 132 4.67 -3.29 -10.62
CA MET A 132 5.35 -2.02 -10.31
C MET A 132 5.11 -0.97 -11.39
N ASP A 133 5.08 -1.36 -12.67
CA ASP A 133 4.77 -0.45 -13.78
C ASP A 133 3.32 0.04 -13.71
N GLY A 134 2.36 -0.85 -13.41
CA GLY A 134 0.98 -0.47 -13.17
C GLY A 134 0.81 0.46 -11.96
N LEU A 135 1.57 0.22 -10.88
CA LEU A 135 1.56 1.09 -9.71
C LEU A 135 2.10 2.49 -10.02
N LYS A 136 3.24 2.59 -10.70
CA LYS A 136 3.79 3.89 -11.15
C LYS A 136 2.83 4.63 -12.06
N ALA A 137 2.19 3.92 -13.00
CA ALA A 137 1.21 4.54 -13.90
C ALA A 137 0.02 5.14 -13.13
N MET A 138 -0.54 4.41 -12.17
CA MET A 138 -1.62 4.91 -11.31
C MET A 138 -1.17 6.10 -10.43
N ILE A 139 0.06 6.06 -9.90
CA ILE A 139 0.61 7.19 -9.15
C ILE A 139 0.72 8.43 -10.02
N ALA A 140 1.29 8.32 -11.21
CA ALA A 140 1.44 9.43 -12.14
C ALA A 140 0.07 10.01 -12.57
N GLU A 141 -0.93 9.14 -12.80
CA GLU A 141 -2.31 9.56 -13.09
C GLU A 141 -2.89 10.40 -11.95
N PHE A 142 -2.74 9.95 -10.70
CA PHE A 142 -3.30 10.66 -9.54
C PHE A 142 -2.50 11.91 -9.18
N GLU A 143 -1.18 11.88 -9.31
CA GLU A 143 -0.32 13.04 -9.14
C GLU A 143 -0.70 14.17 -10.11
N ALA A 144 -1.04 13.84 -11.37
CA ALA A 144 -1.43 14.82 -12.38
C ALA A 144 -2.69 15.63 -11.99
N THR A 145 -3.48 15.18 -11.01
CA THR A 145 -4.63 15.92 -10.46
C THR A 145 -4.20 17.00 -9.45
N GLY A 146 -2.95 17.01 -9.01
CA GLY A 146 -2.45 17.83 -7.91
C GLY A 146 -2.79 17.29 -6.51
N ALA A 147 -3.38 16.09 -6.42
CA ALA A 147 -3.67 15.44 -5.16
C ALA A 147 -2.42 14.83 -4.53
N ALA A 148 -2.42 14.70 -3.20
CA ALA A 148 -1.39 13.93 -2.51
C ALA A 148 -1.62 12.43 -2.72
N VAL A 149 -0.58 11.68 -3.05
CA VAL A 149 -0.70 10.22 -3.26
C VAL A 149 0.01 9.46 -2.14
N PHE A 150 -0.68 8.47 -1.58
CA PHE A 150 -0.14 7.55 -0.58
C PHE A 150 -0.21 6.14 -1.13
N THR A 151 0.77 5.31 -0.78
CA THR A 151 0.71 3.88 -1.04
C THR A 151 0.88 3.10 0.26
N THR A 152 0.14 2.00 0.36
CA THR A 152 0.27 1.00 1.43
C THR A 152 0.35 -0.37 0.79
N GLY A 153 1.05 -1.32 1.39
CA GLY A 153 1.02 -2.69 0.89
C GLY A 153 2.14 -3.58 1.37
N ASP A 154 1.96 -4.87 1.11
CA ASP A 154 3.03 -5.87 1.14
C ASP A 154 3.69 -5.93 -0.24
N PHE A 155 4.96 -5.54 -0.30
CA PHE A 155 5.76 -5.54 -1.51
C PHE A 155 6.62 -6.79 -1.64
N ASN A 156 6.65 -7.69 -0.65
CA ASN A 156 7.43 -8.93 -0.66
C ASN A 156 8.95 -8.77 -0.87
N VAL A 157 9.45 -7.53 -0.82
CA VAL A 157 10.85 -7.15 -1.00
C VAL A 157 11.33 -6.52 0.31
N ASN A 158 12.46 -7.00 0.85
CA ASN A 158 13.00 -6.47 2.10
C ASN A 158 13.65 -5.10 1.86
N TYR A 159 12.98 -4.05 2.32
CA TYR A 159 13.41 -2.66 2.17
C TYR A 159 14.86 -2.43 2.64
N ARG A 160 15.31 -3.11 3.70
CA ARG A 160 16.68 -2.94 4.21
C ARG A 160 17.73 -3.29 3.18
N ARG A 161 17.51 -4.37 2.43
CA ARG A 161 18.43 -4.82 1.37
C ARG A 161 18.24 -4.04 0.10
N ASP A 162 16.98 -3.80 -0.25
CA ASP A 162 16.58 -3.02 -1.42
C ASP A 162 17.18 -1.60 -1.41
N SER A 163 17.14 -0.90 -0.27
CA SER A 163 17.73 0.45 -0.13
C SER A 163 19.25 0.53 -0.33
N VAL A 164 19.95 -0.59 -0.16
CA VAL A 164 21.41 -0.71 -0.34
C VAL A 164 21.72 -1.06 -1.79
N LEU A 165 21.05 -2.07 -2.35
CA LEU A 165 21.30 -2.57 -3.71
C LEU A 165 20.68 -1.70 -4.79
N ARG A 166 19.51 -1.11 -4.51
CA ARG A 166 18.77 -0.19 -5.38
C ARG A 166 18.51 -0.76 -6.77
N ASP A 167 18.01 -2.00 -6.81
CA ASP A 167 17.62 -2.60 -8.08
C ASP A 167 16.41 -1.85 -8.66
N LYS A 168 16.46 -1.54 -9.96
CA LYS A 168 15.41 -0.77 -10.66
C LYS A 168 14.06 -1.48 -10.71
N LEU A 169 14.02 -2.79 -10.50
CA LEU A 169 12.79 -3.56 -10.41
C LEU A 169 12.09 -3.35 -9.06
N PHE A 170 12.85 -3.09 -8.00
CA PHE A 170 12.35 -3.11 -6.63
C PHE A 170 11.96 -1.73 -6.10
N PRO A 171 11.08 -1.68 -5.08
CA PRO A 171 10.36 -0.46 -4.76
C PRO A 171 11.25 0.73 -4.40
N TYR A 172 12.41 0.53 -3.75
CA TYR A 172 13.26 1.64 -3.33
C TYR A 172 13.66 2.54 -4.51
N ASP A 173 14.26 1.96 -5.56
CA ASP A 173 14.65 2.72 -6.74
C ASP A 173 13.45 2.97 -7.65
N ASN A 174 12.63 1.95 -7.89
CA ASN A 174 11.51 2.02 -8.84
C ASN A 174 10.49 3.12 -8.48
N MET A 175 10.07 3.21 -7.21
CA MET A 175 9.08 4.19 -6.76
C MET A 175 9.67 5.60 -6.66
N SER A 176 10.98 5.74 -6.43
CA SER A 176 11.65 7.04 -6.42
C SER A 176 11.66 7.72 -7.80
N GLN A 177 11.48 6.96 -8.88
CA GLN A 177 11.36 7.50 -10.25
C GLN A 177 10.03 8.25 -10.46
N VAL A 178 9.06 8.10 -9.56
CA VAL A 178 7.79 8.84 -9.53
C VAL A 178 7.62 9.58 -8.19
N ASP A 179 8.74 10.00 -7.58
CA ASP A 179 8.82 10.78 -6.34
C ASP A 179 8.04 10.20 -5.15
N VAL A 180 7.80 8.88 -5.12
CA VAL A 180 7.17 8.19 -4.00
C VAL A 180 8.23 7.51 -3.15
N PHE A 181 8.21 7.82 -1.85
CA PHE A 181 9.20 7.33 -0.90
C PHE A 181 8.53 6.66 0.29
N ALA A 182 9.07 5.51 0.70
CA ALA A 182 8.64 4.83 1.92
C ALA A 182 8.92 5.70 3.16
N SER A 183 8.05 5.62 4.15
CA SER A 183 8.23 6.27 5.46
C SER A 183 9.58 5.96 6.11
N TYR A 184 10.14 4.77 5.86
CA TYR A 184 11.46 4.36 6.31
C TYR A 184 12.60 5.27 5.81
N THR A 185 12.47 5.87 4.62
CA THR A 185 13.44 6.84 4.09
C THR A 185 13.53 8.07 4.99
N PHE A 186 12.40 8.54 5.52
CA PHE A 186 12.31 9.80 6.26
C PHE A 186 12.45 9.64 7.77
N LEU A 187 11.92 8.54 8.31
CA LEU A 187 11.79 8.30 9.74
C LEU A 187 12.81 7.27 10.26
N GLY A 188 13.70 6.81 9.38
CA GLY A 188 14.67 5.76 9.67
C GLY A 188 14.06 4.35 9.58
N MET A 189 14.91 3.34 9.56
CA MET A 189 14.46 1.95 9.58
C MET A 189 14.09 1.54 11.01
N PRO A 190 12.92 0.92 11.24
CA PRO A 190 12.61 0.29 12.53
C PRO A 190 13.68 -0.74 12.91
N GLU A 191 13.77 -1.11 14.19
CA GLU A 191 14.64 -2.21 14.63
C GLU A 191 14.10 -3.56 14.13
N TYR A 192 12.81 -3.80 14.33
CA TYR A 192 12.13 -5.03 13.93
C TYR A 192 11.62 -4.97 12.49
N GLY A 193 11.43 -6.14 11.88
CA GLY A 193 10.77 -6.36 10.61
C GLY A 193 9.25 -6.40 10.72
N THR A 194 8.60 -6.38 9.57
CA THR A 194 7.14 -6.48 9.43
C THR A 194 6.67 -7.91 9.20
N HIS A 195 7.53 -8.82 8.75
CA HIS A 195 7.17 -10.23 8.55
C HIS A 195 7.80 -11.12 9.62
N LEU A 196 7.14 -12.24 9.91
CA LEU A 196 7.57 -13.31 10.81
C LEU A 196 7.57 -14.62 10.03
N SER A 197 8.67 -15.37 10.03
CA SER A 197 8.60 -16.77 9.57
C SER A 197 7.79 -17.62 10.55
N GLU A 198 7.29 -18.78 10.11
CA GLU A 198 6.61 -19.75 10.97
C GLU A 198 7.43 -20.15 12.21
N SER A 199 8.76 -20.15 12.08
CA SER A 199 9.71 -20.39 13.18
C SER A 199 9.92 -19.19 14.11
N GLY A 200 9.38 -18.01 13.77
CA GLY A 200 9.61 -16.74 14.47
C GLY A 200 11.00 -16.13 14.29
N THR A 201 11.88 -16.74 13.48
CA THR A 201 13.30 -16.36 13.38
C THR A 201 13.59 -15.31 12.30
N ASN A 202 12.73 -15.14 11.31
CA ASN A 202 12.88 -14.11 10.28
C ASN A 202 12.07 -12.88 10.65
N ASP A 203 12.50 -12.17 11.68
CA ASP A 203 11.76 -11.07 12.31
C ASP A 203 12.29 -9.67 11.91
N THR A 204 13.18 -9.60 10.92
CA THR A 204 13.89 -8.35 10.52
C THR A 204 13.50 -7.83 9.13
N ARG A 205 12.83 -8.64 8.30
CA ARG A 205 12.41 -8.25 6.94
C ARG A 205 11.36 -7.15 7.00
N LEU A 206 11.63 -6.03 6.34
CA LEU A 206 10.67 -4.93 6.14
C LEU A 206 10.06 -5.08 4.75
N ILE A 207 8.97 -5.84 4.63
CA ILE A 207 8.28 -6.10 3.35
C ILE A 207 6.97 -5.33 3.22
N ASP A 208 6.45 -4.77 4.31
CA ASP A 208 5.24 -3.96 4.35
C ASP A 208 5.59 -2.47 4.40
N TYR A 209 5.03 -1.69 3.49
CA TYR A 209 5.43 -0.32 3.21
C TYR A 209 4.23 0.60 3.40
N VAL A 210 4.51 1.77 3.98
CA VAL A 210 3.63 2.94 3.88
C VAL A 210 4.49 4.06 3.30
N SER A 211 4.07 4.57 2.15
CA SER A 211 4.82 5.53 1.34
C SER A 211 3.94 6.70 0.94
N SER A 212 4.56 7.80 0.56
CA SER A 212 3.86 8.97 0.03
C SER A 212 4.66 9.61 -1.09
N LEU A 213 3.95 10.19 -2.06
CA LEU A 213 4.50 11.16 -2.99
C LEU A 213 5.11 12.32 -2.20
N SER A 214 6.25 12.82 -2.67
CA SER A 214 6.84 14.06 -2.18
C SER A 214 5.89 15.23 -2.49
N HIS A 215 5.09 15.61 -1.50
CA HIS A 215 4.03 16.61 -1.67
C HIS A 215 4.10 17.63 -0.54
N PRO A 216 4.06 18.96 -0.81
CA PRO A 216 4.27 20.00 0.20
C PRO A 216 3.24 19.95 1.35
N ALA A 217 2.04 19.43 1.06
CA ALA A 217 0.99 19.30 2.06
C ALA A 217 1.11 18.08 2.97
N VAL A 218 2.09 17.19 2.76
CA VAL A 218 2.19 15.90 3.44
C VAL A 218 3.57 15.70 4.02
N VAL A 219 3.65 15.51 5.34
CA VAL A 219 4.93 15.26 6.01
C VAL A 219 4.82 14.08 6.97
N PRO A 220 5.60 13.00 6.80
CA PRO A 220 5.63 11.90 7.78
C PRO A 220 6.19 12.42 9.11
N LYS A 221 5.52 12.08 10.21
CA LYS A 221 5.87 12.57 11.57
C LYS A 221 6.24 11.48 12.55
N ALA A 222 5.75 10.27 12.35
CA ALA A 222 6.06 9.12 13.20
C ALA A 222 5.69 7.83 12.50
N GLN A 223 6.41 6.75 12.80
CA GLN A 223 6.08 5.41 12.36
C GLN A 223 6.19 4.44 13.54
N LYS A 224 5.44 3.34 13.48
CA LYS A 224 5.53 2.24 14.43
C LYS A 224 5.11 0.93 13.78
N ILE A 225 5.89 -0.12 13.99
CA ILE A 225 5.46 -1.50 13.75
C ILE A 225 4.67 -1.95 14.98
N LEU A 226 3.44 -2.40 14.77
CA LEU A 226 2.54 -2.83 15.83
C LEU A 226 2.76 -4.32 16.12
N MET A 227 2.77 -4.68 17.40
CA MET A 227 3.10 -6.03 17.88
C MET A 227 1.89 -6.66 18.57
N GLY A 228 1.89 -7.99 18.71
CA GLY A 228 0.86 -8.73 19.46
C GLY A 228 -0.42 -9.04 18.67
N TYR A 229 -0.33 -9.10 17.34
CA TYR A 229 -1.43 -9.47 16.46
C TYR A 229 -1.26 -10.91 15.97
N SER A 230 -2.38 -11.61 15.76
CA SER A 230 -2.42 -12.97 15.22
C SER A 230 -2.28 -12.98 13.69
N SER A 231 -1.12 -12.52 13.20
CA SER A 231 -0.71 -12.57 11.80
C SER A 231 0.81 -12.76 11.75
N ASP A 232 1.28 -13.42 10.70
CA ASP A 232 2.68 -13.47 10.28
C ASP A 232 3.21 -12.10 9.81
N HIS A 233 2.31 -11.14 9.57
CA HIS A 233 2.66 -9.74 9.36
C HIS A 233 2.32 -8.88 10.57
N ARG A 234 3.20 -7.92 10.86
CA ARG A 234 3.06 -6.88 11.87
C ARG A 234 2.63 -5.58 11.19
N PRO A 235 1.49 -4.98 11.59
CA PRO A 235 0.99 -3.78 10.94
C PRO A 235 1.98 -2.61 11.02
N VAL A 236 2.17 -1.91 9.89
CA VAL A 236 2.94 -0.66 9.84
C VAL A 236 1.98 0.51 9.98
N ARG A 237 2.18 1.34 11.01
CA ARG A 237 1.40 2.56 11.21
C ARG A 237 2.29 3.77 11.05
N VAL A 238 1.92 4.65 10.11
CA VAL A 238 2.56 5.95 9.92
C VAL A 238 1.58 7.08 10.22
N ARG A 239 2.06 8.11 10.89
CA ARG A 239 1.33 9.36 11.11
C ARG A 239 1.91 10.42 10.19
N TYR A 240 1.05 10.98 9.35
CA TYR A 240 1.35 12.15 8.55
C TYR A 240 0.76 13.42 9.16
N ALA A 241 1.47 14.53 9.07
CA ALA A 241 0.87 15.84 9.12
C ALA A 241 0.36 16.17 7.72
N ILE A 242 -0.90 16.63 7.66
CA ILE A 242 -1.56 17.06 6.43
C ILE A 242 -1.87 18.54 6.61
N THR A 243 -1.34 19.39 5.76
CA THR A 243 -1.71 20.81 5.71
C THR A 243 -2.74 21.03 4.62
N GLY A 244 -3.49 22.13 4.69
CA GLY A 244 -4.40 22.50 3.59
C GLY A 244 -3.61 23.00 2.39
N THR A 245 -4.13 22.76 1.19
CA THR A 245 -3.83 23.60 0.04
C THR A 245 -4.44 24.96 0.32
N THR A 246 -3.64 26.02 0.36
CA THR A 246 -4.18 27.39 0.20
C THR A 246 -4.82 27.45 -1.17
N VAL A 247 -6.13 27.23 -1.23
CA VAL A 247 -6.92 27.62 -2.40
C VAL A 247 -6.87 29.14 -2.40
N THR A 248 -5.98 29.72 -3.17
CA THR A 248 -6.12 31.14 -3.55
C THR A 248 -7.49 31.22 -4.20
N PRO A 249 -8.44 32.00 -3.67
CA PRO A 249 -9.72 32.18 -4.33
C PRO A 249 -9.42 32.65 -5.75
N SER A 250 -9.88 31.90 -6.75
CA SER A 250 -9.98 32.43 -8.09
C SER A 250 -10.77 33.74 -7.94
N ALA A 251 -10.15 34.85 -8.32
CA ALA A 251 -10.84 36.12 -8.40
C ALA A 251 -12.10 35.86 -9.22
N ALA A 252 -13.26 36.00 -8.58
CA ALA A 252 -14.53 36.02 -9.28
C ALA A 252 -14.38 37.06 -10.38
N GLY A 253 -14.37 36.61 -11.62
CA GLY A 253 -14.48 37.49 -12.76
C GLY A 253 -15.85 38.13 -12.67
N ASP A 254 -15.88 39.44 -12.47
CA ASP A 254 -17.01 40.28 -12.82
C ASP A 254 -17.31 40.06 -14.32
N LEU A 255 -18.45 39.45 -14.60
CA LEU A 255 -19.24 39.66 -15.82
C LEU A 255 -20.72 39.74 -15.43
#